data_AF-A0A968Q5J6-F1
#
_entry.id   AF-A0A968Q5J6-F1
#
_cell.length_a   1.000
_cell.length_b   1.000
_cell.length_c   1.000
_cell.angle_alpha   90.00
_cell.angle_beta   90.00
_cell.angle_gamma   90.00
#
_symmetry.space_group_name_H-M   'P 1'
#
loop_
_entity.id
_entity.type
_entity.pdbx_description
1 polymer ?
#
loop_
_entity_poly.entity_id
_entity_poly.type
_entity_poly.pdbx_seq_one_letter_code
_entity_poly.pdbx_strand_id
1 'polypeptide(L)'
;MASTSWYWTLIQLKSSGGYNTQVITSARLFFQQQFPELPGPGQVETKEDKGIQHLLITYLKDASATSTLQWQAECCLRCYISHQILFVCIDLQTKFGQNHGFRLEEVLGIVLNDVDLTKSIFNTAGDNTYLPFAADVLKTFNPQVSSLSTWTSMLTRQHPDLNDFLLEYGILQQSNWSLLNEKKPENLEIILSETLGLPTLEIERFCVLLKSYHAVYRRDRRGCRGKCKPPSNAQLSEIQQLSGLSLSPSAILAKLIEMADYLRQHRLVSKGRLPSVSMDDTEANSTLESRIRPNDDPETGLSPGDQQHLYDLIKDCLDQAIQDAIDHRRSYLHRQSPEKLASIAWP
;
A
#
# COMPACT_ATOMS: atom_id res chain seq x y z
N MET A 1 2.89 24.61 0.71
CA MET A 1 2.60 25.44 1.89
C MET A 1 1.12 25.36 2.19
N ALA A 2 0.72 25.38 3.46
CA ALA A 2 -0.70 25.37 3.82
C ALA A 2 -1.33 26.75 3.58
N SER A 3 -2.62 26.76 3.24
CA SER A 3 -3.40 27.99 3.27
C SER A 3 -4.17 28.08 4.58
N THR A 4 -4.31 29.29 5.14
CA THR A 4 -5.19 29.56 6.28
C THR A 4 -6.60 28.98 6.03
N SER A 5 -7.08 29.09 4.79
CA SER A 5 -8.40 28.60 4.39
C SER A 5 -8.63 27.11 4.59
N TRP A 6 -7.57 26.31 4.71
CA TRP A 6 -7.69 24.88 4.98
C TRP A 6 -8.28 24.59 6.35
N TYR A 7 -8.23 25.53 7.30
CA TYR A 7 -8.83 25.38 8.62
C TYR A 7 -10.33 25.67 8.66
N TRP A 8 -10.96 26.06 7.55
CA TRP A 8 -12.41 26.27 7.50
C TRP A 8 -13.03 25.84 6.18
N THR A 9 -12.28 25.12 5.35
CA THR A 9 -12.79 24.54 4.12
C THR A 9 -12.58 23.04 4.14
N LEU A 10 -13.66 22.29 3.94
CA LEU A 10 -13.67 20.85 3.91
C LEU A 10 -13.65 20.36 2.47
N ILE A 11 -12.77 19.41 2.16
CA ILE A 11 -12.82 18.67 0.90
C ILE A 11 -13.90 17.61 1.00
N GLN A 12 -14.82 17.55 0.03
CA GLN A 12 -15.84 16.50 -0.08
C GLN A 12 -15.93 15.97 -1.51
N LEU A 13 -16.37 14.71 -1.64
CA LEU A 13 -16.63 14.10 -2.94
C LEU A 13 -17.94 14.61 -3.52
N LYS A 14 -17.95 14.88 -4.83
CA LYS A 14 -19.18 15.22 -5.56
C LYS A 14 -19.87 13.93 -6.01
N SER A 15 -21.20 13.93 -5.97
CA SER A 15 -22.01 12.84 -6.56
C SER A 15 -21.81 12.69 -8.07
N SER A 16 -21.44 13.77 -8.77
CA SER A 16 -21.15 13.76 -10.21
C SER A 16 -19.69 13.41 -10.55
N GLY A 17 -18.88 13.02 -9.56
CA GLY A 17 -17.44 12.81 -9.72
C GLY A 17 -16.60 14.06 -9.45
N GLY A 18 -15.37 13.82 -9.02
CA GLY A 18 -14.43 14.84 -8.54
C GLY A 18 -14.66 15.17 -7.06
N TYR A 19 -14.03 16.27 -6.62
CA TYR A 19 -14.23 16.82 -5.29
C TYR A 19 -14.67 18.30 -5.37
N ASN A 20 -15.31 18.77 -4.31
CA ASN A 20 -15.55 20.20 -4.06
C ASN A 20 -14.88 20.61 -2.75
N THR A 21 -14.86 21.93 -2.54
CA THR A 21 -14.40 22.56 -1.32
C THR A 21 -15.59 23.28 -0.70
N GLN A 22 -16.05 22.80 0.46
CA GLN A 22 -17.17 23.39 1.19
C GLN A 22 -16.65 24.32 2.29
N VAL A 23 -17.14 25.55 2.35
CA VAL A 23 -16.83 26.46 3.46
C VAL A 23 -17.65 26.09 4.69
N ILE A 24 -16.98 25.91 5.82
CA ILE A 24 -17.58 25.63 7.12
C ILE A 24 -17.64 26.94 7.90
N THR A 25 -18.80 27.60 7.87
CA THR A 25 -18.98 28.95 8.42
C THR A 25 -18.63 29.05 9.90
N SER A 26 -19.02 28.06 10.71
CA SER A 26 -18.69 28.01 12.14
C SER A 26 -17.18 27.95 12.38
N ALA A 27 -16.48 27.09 11.65
CA ALA A 27 -15.02 26.95 11.71
C ALA A 27 -14.33 28.24 11.25
N ARG A 28 -14.84 28.90 10.21
CA ARG A 28 -14.29 30.17 9.71
C ARG A 28 -14.38 31.27 10.75
N LEU A 29 -15.56 31.49 11.32
CA LEU A 29 -15.78 32.53 12.32
C LEU A 29 -14.93 32.27 13.57
N PHE A 30 -14.91 31.02 14.03
CA PHE A 30 -14.06 30.61 15.14
C PHE A 30 -12.58 30.86 14.86
N PHE A 31 -12.07 30.42 13.71
CA PHE A 31 -10.67 30.59 13.34
C PHE A 31 -10.28 32.07 13.29
N GLN A 32 -11.10 32.91 12.67
CA GLN A 32 -10.84 34.36 12.58
C GLN A 32 -10.86 35.04 13.95
N GLN A 33 -11.68 34.55 14.89
CA GLN A 33 -11.71 35.05 16.26
C GLN A 33 -10.45 34.66 17.05
N GLN A 34 -9.95 33.43 16.90
CA GLN A 34 -8.77 32.96 17.62
C GLN A 34 -7.46 33.43 17.00
N PHE A 35 -7.45 33.70 15.69
CA PHE A 35 -6.27 34.11 14.94
C PHE A 35 -6.54 35.39 14.12
N PRO A 36 -6.82 36.53 14.77
CA PRO A 36 -7.18 37.78 14.08
C PRO A 36 -6.04 38.35 13.23
N GLU A 37 -4.78 38.00 13.54
CA GLU A 37 -3.58 38.39 12.79
C GLU A 37 -3.48 37.69 11.41
N LEU A 38 -4.34 36.70 11.15
CA LEU A 38 -4.40 35.95 9.89
C LEU A 38 -5.74 36.18 9.15
N PRO A 39 -6.11 37.42 8.80
CA PRO A 39 -7.49 37.79 8.49
C PRO A 39 -8.04 37.29 7.15
N GLY A 40 -7.27 36.51 6.37
CA GLY A 40 -7.71 36.09 5.04
C GLY A 40 -7.05 34.83 4.49
N PRO A 41 -7.51 34.33 3.32
CA PRO A 41 -6.88 33.24 2.61
C PRO A 41 -5.47 33.67 2.18
N GLY A 42 -4.47 33.14 2.88
CA GLY A 42 -3.06 33.43 2.65
C GLY A 42 -2.22 32.18 2.84
N GLN A 43 -0.98 32.21 2.36
CA GLN A 43 -0.01 31.16 2.69
C GLN A 43 0.42 31.33 4.14
N VAL A 44 0.46 30.23 4.88
CA VAL A 44 0.92 30.20 6.27
C VAL A 44 2.34 29.66 6.29
N GLU A 45 3.23 30.34 7.01
CA GLU A 45 4.57 29.83 7.22
C GLU A 45 4.53 28.55 8.06
N THR A 46 5.48 27.63 7.84
CA THR A 46 5.50 26.33 8.52
C THR A 46 5.53 26.45 10.06
N LYS A 47 6.13 27.52 10.59
CA LYS A 47 6.21 27.78 12.03
C LYS A 47 4.86 28.19 12.62
N GLU A 48 4.15 29.08 11.91
CA GLU A 48 2.81 29.55 12.29
C GLU A 48 1.79 28.41 12.19
N ASP A 49 1.88 27.59 11.13
CA ASP A 49 0.99 26.44 10.91
C ASP A 49 1.06 25.43 12.07
N LYS A 50 2.27 25.18 12.59
CA LYS A 50 2.47 24.34 13.78
C LYS A 50 1.89 24.98 15.04
N GLY A 51 2.03 26.29 15.21
CA GLY A 51 1.47 27.03 16.35
C GLY A 51 -0.06 26.95 16.39
N ILE A 52 -0.70 27.15 15.22
CA ILE A 52 -2.14 27.02 15.04
C ILE A 52 -2.60 25.60 15.42
N GLN A 53 -1.97 24.57 14.86
CA GLN A 53 -2.30 23.16 15.15
C GLN A 53 -2.15 22.83 16.63
N HIS A 54 -1.11 23.34 17.28
CA HIS A 54 -0.88 23.12 18.70
C HIS A 54 -2.00 23.74 19.54
N LEU A 55 -2.37 24.99 19.26
CA LEU A 55 -3.43 25.69 19.98
C LEU A 55 -4.79 25.00 19.80
N LEU A 56 -5.14 24.63 18.57
CA LEU A 56 -6.39 23.92 18.28
C LEU A 56 -6.46 22.54 18.98
N ILE A 57 -5.34 21.81 19.04
CA ILE A 57 -5.27 20.55 19.80
C ILE A 57 -5.41 20.78 21.30
N THR A 58 -4.86 21.87 21.83
CA THR A 58 -5.05 22.25 23.24
C THR A 58 -6.52 22.48 23.52
N TYR A 59 -7.23 23.27 22.69
CA TYR A 59 -8.68 23.48 22.87
C TYR A 59 -9.48 22.19 22.77
N LEU A 60 -9.09 21.27 21.88
CA LEU A 60 -9.75 19.97 21.72
C LEU A 60 -9.57 19.06 22.95
N LYS A 61 -8.40 19.09 23.59
CA LYS A 61 -8.04 18.20 24.72
C LYS A 61 -8.30 18.82 26.09
N ASP A 62 -8.58 20.11 26.17
CA ASP A 62 -8.84 20.81 27.42
C ASP A 62 -10.22 20.39 27.97
N ALA A 63 -10.21 19.63 29.08
CA ALA A 63 -11.42 19.17 29.74
C ALA A 63 -12.24 20.31 30.38
N SER A 64 -11.63 21.49 30.56
CA SER A 64 -12.32 22.69 31.08
C SER A 64 -12.94 23.55 29.99
N ALA A 65 -12.64 23.28 28.72
CA ALA A 65 -13.22 23.99 27.59
C ALA A 65 -14.72 23.67 27.42
N THR A 66 -15.46 24.65 26.90
CA THR A 66 -16.86 24.42 26.52
C THR A 66 -16.93 23.40 25.37
N SER A 67 -17.99 22.59 25.34
CA SER A 67 -18.22 21.63 24.25
C SER A 67 -18.25 22.30 22.87
N THR A 68 -18.76 23.54 22.80
CA THR A 68 -18.73 24.37 21.58
C THR A 68 -17.30 24.69 21.13
N LEU A 69 -16.43 25.09 22.06
CA LEU A 69 -15.03 25.42 21.76
C LEU A 69 -14.26 24.18 21.25
N GLN A 70 -14.44 23.04 21.92
CA GLN A 70 -13.84 21.77 21.51
C GLN A 70 -14.29 21.36 20.10
N TRP A 71 -15.60 21.43 19.83
CA TRP A 71 -16.15 21.06 18.52
C TRP A 71 -15.69 22.00 17.41
N GLN A 72 -15.59 23.30 17.65
CA GLN A 72 -15.10 24.25 16.66
C GLN A 72 -13.62 24.00 16.33
N ALA A 73 -12.79 23.71 17.35
CA ALA A 73 -11.40 23.33 17.16
C ALA A 73 -11.28 22.01 16.39
N GLU A 74 -12.11 21.01 16.71
CA GLU A 74 -12.22 19.75 15.98
C GLU A 74 -12.54 19.98 14.50
N CYS A 75 -13.53 20.82 14.19
CA CYS A 75 -13.92 21.15 12.83
C CYS A 75 -12.77 21.77 12.04
N CYS A 76 -12.03 22.71 12.65
CA CYS A 76 -10.87 23.33 12.00
C CYS A 76 -9.79 22.31 11.65
N LEU A 77 -9.51 21.39 12.57
CA LEU A 77 -8.51 20.35 12.38
C LEU A 77 -8.95 19.31 11.33
N ARG A 78 -10.22 18.90 11.32
CA ARG A 78 -10.78 18.00 10.30
C ARG A 78 -10.75 18.62 8.91
N CYS A 79 -11.07 19.91 8.78
CA CYS A 79 -10.91 20.66 7.53
C CYS A 79 -9.45 20.59 7.05
N TYR A 80 -8.49 20.90 7.92
CA TYR A 80 -7.07 20.85 7.56
C TYR A 80 -6.63 19.45 7.11
N ILE A 81 -7.05 18.41 7.83
CA ILE A 81 -6.76 17.01 7.51
C ILE A 81 -7.33 16.63 6.13
N SER A 82 -8.54 17.06 5.79
CA SER A 82 -9.15 16.76 4.48
C SER A 82 -8.31 17.28 3.30
N HIS A 83 -7.69 18.46 3.44
CA HIS A 83 -6.74 18.98 2.45
C HIS A 83 -5.47 18.15 2.39
N GLN A 84 -4.90 17.77 3.54
CA GLN A 84 -3.70 16.92 3.56
C GLN A 84 -3.93 15.56 2.91
N ILE A 85 -5.10 14.94 3.16
CA ILE A 85 -5.52 13.70 2.50
C ILE A 85 -5.57 13.91 0.98
N LEU A 86 -6.22 14.98 0.52
CA LEU A 86 -6.30 15.31 -0.90
C LEU A 86 -4.90 15.42 -1.55
N PHE A 87 -3.95 16.11 -0.92
CA PHE A 87 -2.58 16.22 -1.45
C PHE A 87 -1.86 14.88 -1.56
N VAL A 88 -2.06 13.98 -0.58
CA VAL A 88 -1.49 12.63 -0.63
C VAL A 88 -2.09 11.85 -1.79
N CYS A 89 -3.41 11.96 -2.01
CA CYS A 89 -4.09 11.26 -3.10
C CYS A 89 -3.67 11.80 -4.47
N ILE A 90 -3.49 13.12 -4.61
CA ILE A 90 -2.93 13.75 -5.82
C ILE A 90 -1.51 13.21 -6.08
N ASP A 91 -0.67 13.11 -5.05
CA ASP A 91 0.69 12.57 -5.19
C ASP A 91 0.70 11.10 -5.62
N LEU A 92 -0.23 10.29 -5.11
CA LEU A 92 -0.37 8.89 -5.52
C LEU A 92 -0.84 8.79 -6.98
N GLN A 93 -1.87 9.55 -7.36
CA GLN A 93 -2.38 9.57 -8.73
C GLN A 93 -1.34 10.11 -9.72
N THR A 94 -0.57 11.13 -9.36
CA THR A 94 0.50 11.67 -10.22
C THR A 94 1.60 10.64 -10.43
N LYS A 95 1.94 9.84 -9.41
CA LYS A 95 3.01 8.85 -9.47
C LYS A 95 2.62 7.56 -10.17
N PHE A 96 1.39 7.11 -9.98
CA PHE A 96 0.98 5.77 -10.39
C PHE A 96 -0.28 5.74 -11.27
N GLY A 97 -1.15 6.75 -11.18
CA GLY A 97 -2.46 6.74 -11.84
C GLY A 97 -2.38 6.64 -13.36
N GLN A 98 -1.42 7.33 -14.00
CA GLN A 98 -1.28 7.28 -15.47
C GLN A 98 -0.85 5.90 -15.99
N ASN A 99 0.04 5.22 -15.26
CA ASN A 99 0.60 3.93 -15.71
C ASN A 99 -0.25 2.73 -15.28
N HIS A 100 -1.02 2.88 -14.21
CA HIS A 100 -1.81 1.80 -13.64
C HIS A 100 -3.33 1.97 -13.86
N GLY A 101 -3.79 3.09 -14.41
CA GLY A 101 -5.16 3.24 -14.90
C GLY A 101 -6.23 3.61 -13.87
N PHE A 102 -5.85 4.07 -12.68
CA PHE A 102 -6.82 4.55 -11.67
C PHE A 102 -6.90 6.09 -11.61
N ARG A 103 -8.06 6.59 -11.22
CA ARG A 103 -8.33 8.03 -11.11
C ARG A 103 -8.27 8.54 -9.67
N LEU A 104 -8.14 9.86 -9.53
CA LEU A 104 -8.05 10.52 -8.21
C LEU A 104 -9.32 10.30 -7.38
N GLU A 105 -10.49 10.30 -8.02
CA GLU A 105 -11.78 10.14 -7.34
C GLU A 105 -11.92 8.78 -6.65
N GLU A 106 -11.38 7.73 -7.26
CA GLU A 106 -11.41 6.37 -6.71
C GLU A 106 -10.56 6.28 -5.44
N VAL A 107 -9.38 6.89 -5.46
CA VAL A 107 -8.49 6.99 -4.29
C VAL A 107 -9.14 7.82 -3.18
N LEU A 108 -9.71 8.97 -3.53
CA LEU A 108 -10.38 9.84 -2.56
C LEU A 108 -11.60 9.16 -1.93
N GLY A 109 -12.35 8.35 -2.70
CA GLY A 109 -13.49 7.55 -2.24
C GLY A 109 -13.19 6.68 -1.02
N ILE A 110 -11.93 6.22 -0.90
CA ILE A 110 -11.51 5.30 0.15
C ILE A 110 -11.21 6.03 1.46
N VAL A 111 -10.48 7.16 1.39
CA VAL A 111 -9.91 7.83 2.57
C VAL A 111 -10.64 9.11 2.98
N LEU A 112 -11.44 9.69 2.09
CA LEU A 112 -12.19 10.92 2.34
C LEU A 112 -13.63 10.61 2.76
N ASN A 113 -13.76 9.85 3.84
CA ASN A 113 -15.04 9.39 4.40
C ASN A 113 -15.66 10.35 5.44
N ASP A 114 -15.04 11.51 5.65
CA ASP A 114 -15.45 12.48 6.66
C ASP A 114 -16.49 13.47 6.12
N VAL A 115 -17.74 13.02 6.03
CA VAL A 115 -18.83 13.74 5.34
C VAL A 115 -19.60 14.69 6.26
N ASP A 116 -19.65 14.42 7.57
CA ASP A 116 -20.51 15.14 8.52
C ASP A 116 -19.72 15.74 9.69
N LEU A 117 -19.39 17.03 9.58
CA LEU A 117 -18.75 17.80 10.65
C LEU A 117 -19.72 18.21 11.76
N THR A 118 -21.04 18.04 11.59
CA THR A 118 -22.02 18.44 12.62
C THR A 118 -21.98 17.54 13.84
N LYS A 119 -21.40 16.34 13.71
CA LYS A 119 -21.18 15.39 14.80
C LYS A 119 -19.77 15.54 15.33
N SER A 120 -19.66 15.92 16.60
CA SER A 120 -18.38 15.88 17.32
C SER A 120 -18.00 14.43 17.59
N ILE A 121 -16.81 14.06 17.14
CA ILE A 121 -16.34 12.68 17.20
C ILE A 121 -15.87 12.30 18.61
N PHE A 122 -15.48 13.29 19.41
CA PHE A 122 -15.03 13.09 20.80
C PHE A 122 -16.19 13.03 21.82
N ASN A 123 -17.37 13.56 21.46
CA ASN A 123 -18.53 13.60 22.36
C ASN A 123 -19.57 12.50 22.08
N THR A 124 -19.51 11.82 20.93
CA THR A 124 -20.49 10.79 20.53
C THR A 124 -19.93 9.35 20.50
N ALA A 125 -18.67 9.16 20.90
CA ALA A 125 -18.02 7.85 20.90
C ALA A 125 -18.55 6.94 22.03
N GLY A 126 -19.72 6.33 21.82
CA GLY A 126 -19.97 5.00 22.37
C GLY A 126 -19.08 3.98 21.63
N ASP A 127 -18.64 2.92 22.33
CA ASP A 127 -17.62 1.93 21.89
C ASP A 127 -17.86 1.22 20.55
N ASN A 128 -18.96 1.50 19.83
CA ASN A 128 -19.34 0.80 18.61
C ASN A 128 -19.80 1.72 17.45
N THR A 129 -19.43 3.01 17.48
CA THR A 129 -19.78 3.96 16.41
C THR A 129 -18.65 4.06 15.40
N TYR A 130 -18.98 3.99 14.11
CA TYR A 130 -18.02 4.20 13.02
C TYR A 130 -17.29 5.54 13.16
N LEU A 131 -15.96 5.51 13.07
CA LEU A 131 -15.11 6.69 13.11
C LEU A 131 -14.63 7.05 11.70
N PRO A 132 -14.83 8.29 11.23
CA PRO A 132 -14.19 8.78 10.03
C PRO A 132 -12.66 8.76 10.16
N PHE A 133 -11.97 8.56 9.05
CA PHE A 133 -10.50 8.48 9.00
C PHE A 133 -9.82 9.75 9.54
N ALA A 134 -10.39 10.92 9.27
CA ALA A 134 -9.87 12.18 9.82
C ALA A 134 -9.88 12.22 11.36
N ALA A 135 -10.83 11.53 12.01
CA ALA A 135 -10.82 11.39 13.46
C ALA A 135 -9.81 10.37 13.96
N ASP A 136 -9.56 9.28 13.25
CA ASP A 136 -8.46 8.36 13.59
C ASP A 136 -7.11 9.09 13.56
N VAL A 137 -6.92 9.96 12.56
CA VAL A 137 -5.77 10.84 12.47
C VAL A 137 -5.67 11.73 13.72
N LEU A 138 -6.75 12.38 14.15
CA LEU A 138 -6.74 13.25 15.33
C LEU A 138 -6.54 12.51 16.65
N LYS A 139 -7.18 11.36 16.82
CA LYS A 139 -7.11 10.53 18.02
C LYS A 139 -5.68 10.05 18.28
N THR A 140 -4.95 9.72 17.22
CA THR A 140 -3.58 9.20 17.30
C THR A 140 -2.50 10.29 17.18
N PHE A 141 -2.88 11.53 16.85
CA PHE A 141 -1.93 12.61 16.63
C PHE A 141 -1.26 13.09 17.92
N ASN A 142 0.07 13.18 17.88
CA ASN A 142 0.90 13.78 18.90
C ASN A 142 1.71 14.98 18.35
N PRO A 143 1.37 16.23 18.76
CA PRO A 143 2.05 17.43 18.27
C PRO A 143 3.51 17.55 18.71
N GLN A 144 3.96 16.80 19.73
CA GLN A 144 5.35 16.80 20.17
C GLN A 144 6.26 15.95 19.27
N VAL A 145 5.69 15.02 18.50
CA VAL A 145 6.46 14.03 17.72
C VAL A 145 6.51 14.38 16.24
N SER A 146 5.43 14.96 15.68
CA SER A 146 5.34 15.27 14.25
C SER A 146 4.38 16.43 13.98
N SER A 147 4.44 17.02 12.77
CA SER A 147 3.40 17.96 12.32
C SER A 147 2.14 17.20 11.89
N LEU A 148 0.98 17.85 11.98
CA LEU A 148 -0.28 17.22 11.57
C LEU A 148 -0.26 16.82 10.10
N SER A 149 0.36 17.63 9.23
CA SER A 149 0.58 17.32 7.82
C SER A 149 1.38 16.03 7.60
N THR A 150 2.49 15.86 8.32
CA THR A 150 3.34 14.67 8.22
C THR A 150 2.61 13.43 8.74
N TRP A 151 1.93 13.58 9.88
CA TRP A 151 1.16 12.50 10.50
C TRP A 151 0.02 12.02 9.59
N THR A 152 -0.78 12.96 9.10
CA THR A 152 -1.87 12.68 8.15
C THR A 152 -1.34 12.02 6.88
N SER A 153 -0.23 12.53 6.33
CA SER A 153 0.39 11.96 5.14
C SER A 153 0.87 10.52 5.35
N MET A 154 1.45 10.23 6.51
CA MET A 154 1.89 8.90 6.87
C MET A 154 0.70 7.95 7.00
N LEU A 155 -0.31 8.32 7.79
CA LEU A 155 -1.49 7.49 8.02
C LEU A 155 -2.29 7.26 6.73
N THR A 156 -2.45 8.27 5.88
CA THR A 156 -3.18 8.13 4.60
C THR A 156 -2.49 7.08 3.73
N ARG A 157 -1.16 7.12 3.61
CA ARG A 157 -0.40 6.13 2.84
C ARG A 157 -0.42 4.73 3.46
N GLN A 158 -0.60 4.65 4.77
CA GLN A 158 -0.69 3.39 5.51
C GLN A 158 -2.12 2.86 5.61
N HIS A 159 -3.12 3.58 5.08
CA HIS A 159 -4.52 3.17 5.15
C HIS A 159 -4.71 1.79 4.51
N PRO A 160 -5.29 0.81 5.22
CA PRO A 160 -5.35 -0.58 4.75
C PRO A 160 -6.11 -0.68 3.42
N ASP A 161 -7.32 -0.13 3.36
CA ASP A 161 -8.15 -0.18 2.14
C ASP A 161 -7.51 0.55 0.96
N LEU A 162 -6.70 1.59 1.23
CA LEU A 162 -5.98 2.29 0.16
C LEU A 162 -4.83 1.43 -0.36
N ASN A 163 -4.14 0.74 0.54
CA ASN A 163 -3.07 -0.17 0.15
C ASN A 163 -3.62 -1.40 -0.59
N ASP A 164 -4.76 -1.92 -0.19
CA ASP A 164 -5.42 -3.02 -0.91
C ASP A 164 -5.92 -2.55 -2.28
N PHE A 165 -6.50 -1.36 -2.40
CA PHE A 165 -6.83 -0.75 -3.70
C PHE A 165 -5.60 -0.61 -4.59
N LEU A 166 -4.52 -0.03 -4.09
CA LEU A 166 -3.29 0.15 -4.88
C LEU A 166 -2.69 -1.20 -5.29
N LEU A 167 -2.81 -2.22 -4.45
CA LEU A 167 -2.41 -3.59 -4.75
C LEU A 167 -3.24 -4.21 -5.88
N GLU A 168 -4.53 -3.91 -6.00
CA GLU A 168 -5.37 -4.35 -7.12
C GLU A 168 -4.88 -3.78 -8.45
N TYR A 169 -4.30 -2.59 -8.41
CA TYR A 169 -3.62 -1.95 -9.53
C TYR A 169 -2.14 -2.37 -9.68
N GLY A 170 -1.67 -3.37 -8.92
CA GLY A 170 -0.29 -3.87 -8.99
C GLY A 170 0.76 -2.98 -8.28
N ILE A 171 0.32 -1.98 -7.50
CA ILE A 171 1.20 -1.00 -6.87
C ILE A 171 1.49 -1.42 -5.43
N LEU A 172 2.75 -1.77 -5.17
CA LEU A 172 3.29 -1.89 -3.82
C LEU A 172 3.95 -0.58 -3.40
N GLN A 173 3.43 0.07 -2.36
CA GLN A 173 4.06 1.27 -1.78
C GLN A 173 5.41 0.98 -1.07
N GLN A 174 5.72 -0.29 -0.81
CA GLN A 174 6.98 -0.67 -0.19
C GLN A 174 8.15 -0.55 -1.17
N SER A 175 9.25 0.08 -0.73
CA SER A 175 10.48 0.12 -1.52
C SER A 175 11.13 -1.26 -1.61
N ASN A 176 11.92 -1.50 -2.67
CA ASN A 176 12.72 -2.72 -2.83
C ASN A 176 13.50 -3.07 -1.55
N TRP A 177 14.10 -2.05 -0.95
CA TRP A 177 14.92 -2.17 0.26
C TRP A 177 14.09 -2.50 1.50
N SER A 178 12.82 -2.08 1.56
CA SER A 178 11.91 -2.49 2.62
C SER A 178 11.51 -3.96 2.46
N LEU A 179 11.20 -4.39 1.25
CA LEU A 179 10.86 -5.78 0.94
C LEU A 179 12.01 -6.73 1.31
N LEU A 180 13.23 -6.39 0.90
CA LEU A 180 14.44 -7.17 1.21
C LEU A 180 14.74 -7.21 2.71
N ASN A 181 14.49 -6.12 3.44
CA ASN A 181 14.74 -6.09 4.89
C ASN A 181 13.70 -6.86 5.70
N GLU A 182 12.46 -6.96 5.22
CA GLU A 182 11.38 -7.66 5.92
C GLU A 182 11.54 -9.18 5.82
N LYS A 183 12.04 -9.67 4.68
CA LYS A 183 12.19 -11.11 4.44
C LYS A 183 13.45 -11.67 5.08
N LYS A 184 13.33 -12.88 5.61
CA LYS A 184 14.45 -13.68 6.08
C LYS A 184 14.96 -14.57 4.94
N PRO A 185 16.25 -14.96 4.91
CA PRO A 185 16.79 -15.85 3.89
C PRO A 185 16.03 -17.17 3.75
N GLU A 186 15.54 -17.73 4.85
CA GLU A 186 14.79 -19.00 4.83
C GLU A 186 13.45 -18.84 4.11
N ASN A 187 12.78 -17.70 4.32
CA ASN A 187 11.55 -17.38 3.60
C ASN A 187 11.80 -17.06 2.13
N LEU A 188 12.98 -16.52 1.78
CA LEU A 188 13.35 -16.26 0.39
C LEU A 188 13.52 -17.57 -0.37
N GLU A 189 14.17 -18.57 0.23
CA GLU A 189 14.35 -19.89 -0.37
C GLU A 189 13.00 -20.55 -0.72
N ILE A 190 12.05 -20.54 0.22
CA ILE A 190 10.68 -21.03 -0.01
C ILE A 190 10.02 -20.26 -1.17
N ILE A 191 10.06 -18.92 -1.13
CA ILE A 191 9.42 -18.10 -2.17
C ILE A 191 10.03 -18.36 -3.55
N LEU A 192 11.36 -18.39 -3.68
CA LEU A 192 12.03 -18.53 -4.97
C LEU A 192 11.88 -19.95 -5.55
N SER A 193 11.82 -20.98 -4.69
CA SER A 193 11.57 -22.36 -5.10
C SER A 193 10.11 -22.56 -5.52
N GLU A 194 9.14 -22.13 -4.71
CA GLU A 194 7.72 -22.36 -4.95
C GLU A 194 7.13 -21.48 -6.06
N THR A 195 7.58 -20.21 -6.16
CA THR A 195 6.94 -19.23 -7.07
C THR A 195 7.56 -19.24 -8.46
N LEU A 196 8.87 -19.47 -8.56
CA LEU A 196 9.63 -19.26 -9.79
C LEU A 196 10.36 -20.52 -10.29
N GLY A 197 10.38 -21.60 -9.49
CA GLY A 197 11.08 -22.84 -9.84
C GLY A 197 12.56 -22.63 -10.12
N LEU A 198 13.21 -21.66 -9.45
CA LEU A 198 14.60 -21.32 -9.72
C LEU A 198 15.56 -22.48 -9.33
N PRO A 199 16.68 -22.65 -10.05
CA PRO A 199 17.67 -23.67 -9.71
C PRO A 199 18.24 -23.46 -8.30
N THR A 200 18.48 -24.55 -7.56
CA THR A 200 19.00 -24.51 -6.17
C THR A 200 20.25 -23.64 -6.03
N LEU A 201 21.19 -23.75 -6.99
CA LEU A 201 22.41 -22.95 -6.99
C LEU A 201 22.14 -21.43 -7.08
N GLU A 202 21.11 -21.02 -7.81
CA GLU A 202 20.75 -19.61 -7.93
C GLU A 202 20.06 -19.11 -6.65
N ILE A 203 19.22 -19.94 -6.04
CA ILE A 203 18.59 -19.65 -4.75
C ILE A 203 19.65 -19.48 -3.67
N GLU A 204 20.64 -20.38 -3.60
CA GLU A 204 21.77 -20.27 -2.67
C GLU A 204 22.52 -18.94 -2.84
N ARG A 205 22.81 -18.54 -4.09
CA ARG A 205 23.46 -17.25 -4.39
C ARG A 205 22.62 -16.07 -3.92
N PHE A 206 21.31 -16.10 -4.14
CA PHE A 206 20.40 -15.06 -3.64
C PHE A 206 20.32 -15.03 -2.11
N CYS A 207 20.30 -16.19 -1.44
CA CYS A 207 20.32 -16.28 0.01
C CYS A 207 21.62 -15.75 0.62
N VAL A 208 22.77 -16.09 0.03
CA VAL A 208 24.08 -15.53 0.43
C VAL A 208 24.08 -14.02 0.25
N LEU A 209 23.63 -13.54 -0.92
CA LEU A 209 23.56 -12.12 -1.20
C LEU A 209 22.65 -11.36 -0.21
N LEU A 210 21.48 -11.93 0.13
CA LEU A 210 20.56 -11.34 1.10
C LEU A 210 21.18 -11.28 2.51
N LYS A 211 21.89 -12.32 2.93
CA LYS A 211 22.61 -12.35 4.22
C LYS A 211 23.68 -11.25 4.29
N SER A 212 24.49 -11.11 3.24
CA SER A 212 25.51 -10.06 3.15
C SER A 212 24.88 -8.66 3.13
N TYR A 213 23.77 -8.49 2.39
CA TYR A 213 22.97 -7.27 2.42
C TYR A 213 22.46 -6.93 3.82
N HIS A 214 21.86 -7.89 4.55
CA HIS A 214 21.39 -7.65 5.91
C HIS A 214 22.52 -7.26 6.86
N ALA A 215 23.68 -7.91 6.76
CA ALA A 215 24.83 -7.63 7.62
C ALA A 215 25.29 -6.18 7.51
N VAL A 216 25.46 -5.67 6.29
CA VAL A 216 25.89 -4.29 6.03
C VAL A 216 24.75 -3.30 6.27
N TYR A 217 23.62 -3.52 5.60
CA TYR A 217 22.54 -2.54 5.54
C TYR A 217 21.84 -2.37 6.90
N ARG A 218 21.62 -3.45 7.66
CA ARG A 218 20.99 -3.33 8.99
C ARG A 218 21.96 -2.76 10.02
N ARG A 219 23.26 -3.04 9.92
CA ARG A 219 24.29 -2.42 10.79
C ARG A 219 24.26 -0.91 10.63
N ASP A 220 24.36 -0.42 9.40
CA ASP A 220 24.44 1.02 9.12
C ASP A 220 23.12 1.75 9.38
N ARG A 221 22.00 1.00 9.38
CA ARG A 221 20.69 1.55 9.72
C ARG A 221 20.41 1.58 11.24
N ARG A 222 21.25 0.99 12.10
CA ARG A 222 21.06 1.10 13.57
C ARG A 222 21.15 2.58 13.98
N GLY A 223 20.00 3.20 14.26
CA GLY A 223 19.87 4.61 14.62
C GLY A 223 19.15 5.48 13.58
N CYS A 224 18.97 5.01 12.34
CA CYS A 224 18.24 5.74 11.31
C CYS A 224 16.75 5.38 11.30
N ARG A 225 15.89 6.26 11.83
CA ARG A 225 14.43 6.17 11.69
C ARG A 225 14.01 6.82 10.37
N GLY A 226 13.45 6.05 9.44
CA GLY A 226 13.00 6.56 8.13
C GLY A 226 12.85 5.50 7.05
N LYS A 227 12.46 5.93 5.83
CA LYS A 227 12.32 5.07 4.65
C LYS A 227 13.63 4.35 4.33
N CYS A 228 13.53 3.09 3.91
CA CYS A 228 14.69 2.31 3.45
C CYS A 228 15.23 2.95 2.16
N LYS A 229 16.41 3.55 2.22
CA LYS A 229 17.13 4.17 1.09
C LYS A 229 17.87 3.12 0.26
N PRO A 230 18.17 3.38 -1.02
CA PRO A 230 19.06 2.51 -1.79
C PRO A 230 20.44 2.36 -1.12
N PRO A 231 21.10 1.19 -1.24
CA PRO A 231 22.45 1.00 -0.75
C PRO A 231 23.41 1.99 -1.40
N SER A 232 24.34 2.55 -0.63
CA SER A 232 25.40 3.40 -1.18
C SER A 232 26.46 2.57 -1.91
N ASN A 233 27.26 3.19 -2.79
CA ASN A 233 28.36 2.49 -3.47
C ASN A 233 29.34 1.85 -2.49
N ALA A 234 29.60 2.49 -1.34
CA ALA A 234 30.44 1.91 -0.29
C ALA A 234 29.81 0.62 0.29
N GLN A 235 28.50 0.64 0.54
CA GLN A 235 27.77 -0.53 1.02
C GLN A 235 27.76 -1.65 -0.02
N LEU A 236 27.60 -1.33 -1.31
CA LEU A 236 27.63 -2.32 -2.38
C LEU A 236 28.99 -3.02 -2.48
N SER A 237 30.09 -2.27 -2.34
CA SER A 237 31.44 -2.84 -2.30
C SER A 237 31.66 -3.74 -1.08
N GLU A 238 31.10 -3.38 0.08
CA GLU A 238 31.19 -4.21 1.28
C GLU A 238 30.33 -5.49 1.17
N ILE A 239 29.13 -5.39 0.59
CA ILE A 239 28.27 -6.54 0.29
C ILE A 239 28.98 -7.49 -0.68
N GLN A 240 29.69 -6.96 -1.68
CA GLN A 240 30.52 -7.76 -2.59
C GLN A 240 31.54 -8.60 -1.82
N GLN A 241 32.32 -7.95 -0.95
CA GLN A 241 33.34 -8.62 -0.15
C GLN A 241 32.76 -9.70 0.77
N LEU A 242 31.64 -9.42 1.43
CA LEU A 242 31.01 -10.36 2.36
C LEU A 242 30.25 -11.50 1.66
N SER A 243 29.78 -11.29 0.43
CA SER A 243 29.05 -12.32 -0.32
C SER A 243 29.97 -13.33 -0.99
N GLY A 244 31.25 -12.98 -1.21
CA GLY A 244 32.20 -13.81 -1.96
C GLY A 244 31.82 -14.01 -3.43
N LEU A 245 30.80 -13.29 -3.93
CA LEU A 245 30.37 -13.36 -5.31
C LEU A 245 31.26 -12.46 -6.18
N SER A 246 31.79 -13.02 -7.28
CA SER A 246 32.56 -12.28 -8.29
C SER A 246 31.67 -11.38 -9.16
N LEU A 247 30.92 -10.48 -8.53
CA LEU A 247 30.02 -9.51 -9.17
C LEU A 247 30.50 -8.09 -8.91
N SER A 248 30.36 -7.20 -9.90
CA SER A 248 30.61 -5.78 -9.70
C SER A 248 29.56 -5.15 -8.76
N PRO A 249 29.85 -4.00 -8.11
CA PRO A 249 28.86 -3.30 -7.28
C PRO A 249 27.56 -2.97 -8.02
N SER A 250 27.62 -2.65 -9.32
CA SER A 250 26.43 -2.42 -10.14
C SER A 250 25.63 -3.71 -10.41
N ALA A 251 26.31 -4.83 -10.65
CA ALA A 251 25.65 -6.13 -10.83
C ALA A 251 25.00 -6.63 -9.53
N ILE A 252 25.62 -6.34 -8.37
CA ILE A 252 25.02 -6.60 -7.06
C ILE A 252 23.74 -5.80 -6.88
N LEU A 253 23.76 -4.50 -7.20
CA LEU A 253 22.58 -3.67 -7.12
C LEU A 253 21.46 -4.20 -8.03
N ALA A 254 21.78 -4.60 -9.26
CA ALA A 254 20.83 -5.21 -10.19
C ALA A 254 20.23 -6.50 -9.62
N LYS A 255 21.05 -7.41 -9.07
CA LYS A 255 20.59 -8.65 -8.44
C LYS A 255 19.72 -8.41 -7.20
N LEU A 256 20.01 -7.38 -6.41
CA LEU A 256 19.15 -6.99 -5.28
C LEU A 256 17.80 -6.44 -5.75
N ILE A 257 17.78 -5.66 -6.84
CA ILE A 257 16.54 -5.17 -7.47
C ILE A 257 15.72 -6.35 -7.99
N GLU A 258 16.35 -7.24 -8.76
CA GLU A 258 15.73 -8.47 -9.29
C GLU A 258 15.10 -9.31 -8.17
N MET A 259 15.83 -9.52 -7.06
CA MET A 259 15.31 -10.23 -5.90
C MET A 259 14.08 -9.52 -5.29
N ALA A 260 14.09 -8.19 -5.21
CA ALA A 260 12.95 -7.43 -4.71
C ALA A 260 11.73 -7.53 -5.64
N ASP A 261 11.95 -7.63 -6.96
CA ASP A 261 10.90 -7.82 -7.96
C ASP A 261 10.25 -9.20 -7.83
N TYR A 262 11.05 -10.27 -7.62
CA TYR A 262 10.52 -11.59 -7.31
C TYR A 262 9.66 -11.60 -6.04
N LEU A 263 10.12 -10.94 -4.97
CA LEU A 263 9.35 -10.81 -3.73
C LEU A 263 8.04 -10.03 -3.94
N ARG A 264 8.05 -9.04 -4.83
CA ARG A 264 6.87 -8.26 -5.22
C ARG A 264 5.88 -9.13 -6.01
N GLN A 265 6.34 -9.88 -6.99
CA GLN A 265 5.53 -10.80 -7.78
C GLN A 265 4.88 -11.86 -6.89
N HIS A 266 5.65 -12.52 -6.02
CA HIS A 266 5.11 -13.49 -5.07
C HIS A 266 4.03 -12.87 -4.18
N ARG A 267 4.21 -11.63 -3.71
CA ARG A 267 3.18 -10.97 -2.90
C ARG A 267 1.88 -10.73 -3.64
N LEU A 268 1.96 -10.29 -4.90
CA LEU A 268 0.76 -10.15 -5.73
C LEU A 268 0.05 -11.50 -5.88
N VAL A 269 0.78 -12.55 -6.25
CA VAL A 269 0.23 -13.91 -6.44
C VAL A 269 -0.34 -14.48 -5.15
N SER A 270 0.36 -14.34 -4.01
CA SER A 270 -0.08 -14.82 -2.69
C SER A 270 -1.38 -14.16 -2.19
N LYS A 271 -1.67 -12.94 -2.66
CA LYS A 271 -2.94 -12.23 -2.41
C LYS A 271 -4.02 -12.60 -3.45
N GLY A 272 -3.80 -13.62 -4.28
CA GLY A 272 -4.71 -14.06 -5.31
C GLY A 272 -4.86 -13.04 -6.45
N ARG A 273 -3.80 -12.31 -6.79
CA ARG A 273 -3.80 -11.30 -7.85
C ARG A 273 -2.65 -11.59 -8.83
N LEU A 274 -3.00 -11.88 -10.08
CA LEU A 274 -2.02 -11.99 -11.15
C LEU A 274 -1.50 -10.58 -11.50
N PRO A 275 -0.23 -10.42 -11.91
CA PRO A 275 0.22 -9.16 -12.50
C PRO A 275 -0.74 -8.80 -13.64
N SER A 276 -1.35 -7.62 -13.59
CA SER A 276 -2.13 -7.11 -14.70
C SER A 276 -1.16 -6.75 -15.83
N VAL A 277 -0.73 -7.75 -16.58
CA VAL A 277 -0.22 -7.52 -17.92
C VAL A 277 -1.44 -7.10 -18.72
N SER A 278 -1.50 -5.82 -19.10
CA SER A 278 -2.48 -5.36 -20.06
C SER A 278 -2.38 -6.26 -21.29
N MET A 279 -3.49 -6.78 -21.79
CA MET A 279 -3.52 -7.62 -23.00
C MET A 279 -2.98 -6.89 -24.24
N ASP A 280 -2.77 -5.57 -24.17
CA ASP A 280 -2.23 -4.72 -25.23
C ASP A 280 -0.70 -4.48 -25.17
N ASP A 281 0.02 -4.95 -24.13
CA ASP A 281 1.48 -4.79 -24.05
C ASP A 281 2.20 -5.79 -24.97
N THR A 282 2.42 -5.37 -26.22
CA THR A 282 3.04 -6.16 -27.30
C THR A 282 4.49 -6.56 -26.98
N GLU A 283 5.16 -5.93 -26.01
CA GLU A 283 6.54 -6.25 -25.59
C GLU A 283 6.62 -7.38 -24.54
N ALA A 284 5.56 -7.63 -23.77
CA ALA A 284 5.55 -8.73 -22.80
C ALA A 284 5.33 -10.09 -23.49
N ASN A 285 4.53 -10.10 -24.58
CA ASN A 285 4.28 -11.31 -25.36
C ASN A 285 5.50 -11.76 -26.17
N SER A 286 6.41 -10.86 -26.56
CA SER A 286 7.60 -11.24 -27.34
C SER A 286 8.57 -12.13 -26.57
N THR A 287 8.58 -12.06 -25.23
CA THR A 287 9.51 -12.83 -24.40
C THR A 287 9.00 -14.24 -24.07
N LEU A 288 7.68 -14.43 -24.11
CA LEU A 288 7.05 -15.74 -23.93
C LEU A 288 6.92 -16.48 -25.27
N GLU A 289 6.56 -15.77 -26.35
CA GLU A 289 6.51 -16.33 -27.70
C GLU A 289 7.90 -16.75 -28.23
N SER A 290 8.98 -16.05 -27.85
CA SER A 290 10.35 -16.43 -28.24
C SER A 290 10.89 -17.69 -27.56
N ARG A 291 10.28 -18.15 -26.46
CA ARG A 291 10.65 -19.40 -25.80
C ARG A 291 9.89 -20.63 -26.31
N ILE A 292 8.86 -20.44 -27.13
CA ILE A 292 7.99 -21.50 -27.66
C ILE A 292 8.22 -21.74 -29.17
N ARG A 293 9.10 -20.99 -29.84
CA ARG A 293 9.45 -21.26 -31.24
C ARG A 293 10.46 -22.41 -31.37
N PRO A 294 10.08 -23.62 -31.81
CA PRO A 294 11.00 -24.41 -32.62
C PRO A 294 11.19 -23.66 -33.95
N ASN A 295 12.44 -23.58 -34.42
CA ASN A 295 12.90 -23.03 -35.69
C ASN A 295 11.80 -22.64 -36.71
N ASP A 296 11.76 -21.35 -37.04
CA ASP A 296 10.99 -20.81 -38.16
C ASP A 296 11.45 -21.48 -39.49
N ASP A 297 10.61 -22.39 -40.00
CA ASP A 297 10.50 -22.69 -41.43
C ASP A 297 9.23 -21.94 -41.91
N PRO A 298 9.30 -21.08 -42.95
CA PRO A 298 8.28 -20.06 -43.18
C PRO A 298 7.16 -20.61 -44.06
N GLU A 299 6.45 -21.64 -43.61
CA GLU A 299 5.23 -22.11 -44.27
C GLU A 299 4.44 -23.08 -43.37
N THR A 300 3.65 -22.56 -42.43
CA THR A 300 2.53 -23.33 -41.84
C THR A 300 1.62 -22.43 -41.02
N GLY A 301 0.46 -22.06 -41.58
CA GLY A 301 -0.70 -21.80 -40.74
C GLY A 301 -1.03 -23.09 -39.99
N LEU A 302 -1.21 -23.01 -38.67
CA LEU A 302 -1.58 -24.14 -37.82
C LEU A 302 -2.75 -24.90 -38.46
N SER A 303 -2.53 -26.20 -38.72
CA SER A 303 -3.56 -27.06 -39.27
C SER A 303 -4.72 -27.18 -38.26
N PRO A 304 -5.98 -27.22 -38.70
CA PRO A 304 -7.14 -27.38 -37.81
C PRO A 304 -7.03 -28.57 -36.83
N GLY A 305 -6.23 -29.59 -37.17
CA GLY A 305 -5.95 -30.74 -36.31
C GLY A 305 -5.08 -30.43 -35.09
N ASP A 306 -4.10 -29.52 -35.21
CA ASP A 306 -3.20 -29.16 -34.09
C ASP A 306 -3.93 -28.29 -33.06
N GLN A 307 -4.84 -27.45 -33.55
CA GLN A 307 -5.70 -26.62 -32.70
C GLN A 307 -6.70 -27.49 -31.92
N GLN A 308 -7.26 -28.53 -32.54
CA GLN A 308 -8.14 -29.49 -31.88
C GLN A 308 -7.38 -30.29 -30.80
N HIS A 309 -6.15 -30.73 -31.10
CA HIS A 309 -5.32 -31.46 -30.13
C HIS A 309 -4.95 -30.60 -28.90
N LEU A 310 -4.72 -29.30 -29.09
CA LEU A 310 -4.49 -28.38 -27.97
C LEU A 310 -5.76 -28.21 -27.11
N TYR A 311 -6.93 -28.09 -27.74
CA TYR A 311 -8.20 -28.02 -27.01
C TYR A 311 -8.48 -29.30 -26.22
N ASP A 312 -8.22 -30.47 -26.81
CA ASP A 312 -8.42 -31.76 -26.16
C ASP A 312 -7.44 -31.92 -24.98
N LEU A 313 -6.18 -31.53 -25.14
CA LEU A 313 -5.17 -31.56 -24.07
C LEU A 313 -5.55 -30.64 -22.90
N ILE A 314 -6.01 -29.41 -23.20
CA ILE A 314 -6.46 -28.46 -22.17
C ILE A 314 -7.67 -29.01 -21.42
N LYS A 315 -8.61 -29.62 -22.15
CA LYS A 315 -9.82 -30.21 -21.58
C LYS A 315 -9.47 -31.38 -20.65
N ASP A 316 -8.59 -32.28 -21.07
CA ASP A 316 -8.14 -33.41 -20.27
C ASP A 316 -7.42 -32.96 -18.99
N CYS A 317 -6.57 -31.93 -19.08
CA CYS A 317 -5.93 -31.34 -17.90
C CYS A 317 -6.95 -30.70 -16.94
N LEU A 318 -7.98 -30.05 -17.48
CA LEU A 318 -9.04 -29.43 -16.66
C LEU A 318 -9.88 -30.49 -15.95
N ASP A 319 -10.27 -31.54 -16.66
CA ASP A 319 -11.05 -32.66 -16.13
C ASP A 319 -10.26 -33.40 -15.04
N GLN A 320 -8.95 -33.60 -15.23
CA GLN A 320 -8.08 -34.20 -14.22
C GLN A 320 -7.96 -33.31 -12.97
N ALA A 321 -7.78 -32.00 -13.14
CA ALA A 321 -7.68 -31.08 -12.00
C ALA A 321 -8.98 -30.99 -11.18
N ILE A 322 -10.14 -31.06 -11.86
CA ILE A 322 -11.45 -31.13 -11.21
C ILE A 322 -11.59 -32.44 -10.44
N GLN A 323 -11.20 -33.56 -11.04
CA GLN A 323 -11.26 -34.87 -10.40
C GLN A 323 -10.37 -34.93 -9.16
N ASP A 324 -9.13 -34.43 -9.25
CA ASP A 324 -8.20 -34.35 -8.13
C ASP A 324 -8.75 -33.48 -6.98
N ALA A 325 -9.39 -32.36 -7.30
CA ALA A 325 -10.03 -31.49 -6.30
C ALA A 325 -11.22 -32.19 -5.61
N ILE A 326 -12.03 -32.93 -6.36
CA ILE A 326 -13.15 -33.72 -5.83
C ILE A 326 -12.64 -34.83 -4.91
N ASP A 327 -11.60 -35.57 -5.33
CA ASP A 327 -11.06 -36.69 -4.57
C ASP A 327 -10.31 -36.22 -3.31
N HIS A 328 -9.63 -35.07 -3.39
CA HIS A 328 -9.07 -34.42 -2.21
C HIS A 328 -10.17 -33.99 -1.25
N ARG A 329 -11.28 -33.44 -1.74
CA ARG A 329 -12.43 -33.06 -0.91
C ARG A 329 -13.13 -34.27 -0.29
N ARG A 330 -13.32 -35.36 -1.03
CA ARG A 330 -13.85 -36.63 -0.52
C ARG A 330 -12.95 -37.22 0.56
N SER A 331 -11.63 -37.22 0.35
CA SER A 331 -10.65 -37.71 1.31
C SER A 331 -10.66 -36.88 2.60
N TYR A 332 -10.78 -35.56 2.50
CA TYR A 332 -10.92 -34.66 3.63
C TYR A 332 -12.20 -34.95 4.44
N LEU A 333 -13.34 -35.16 3.76
CA LEU A 333 -14.61 -35.46 4.41
C LEU A 333 -14.62 -36.87 5.06
N HIS A 334 -14.01 -37.88 4.41
CA HIS A 334 -13.87 -39.21 4.99
C HIS A 334 -12.99 -39.21 6.26
N ARG A 335 -11.92 -38.40 6.27
CA ARG A 335 -11.06 -38.23 7.47
C ARG A 335 -11.77 -37.55 8.63
N GLN A 336 -12.85 -36.79 8.40
CA GLN A 336 -13.64 -36.15 9.46
C GLN A 336 -14.76 -37.04 10.04
N SER A 337 -15.05 -38.21 9.44
CA SER A 337 -16.30 -38.95 9.68
C SER A 337 -16.25 -40.17 10.64
N PRO A 338 -15.33 -40.24 11.63
CA PRO A 338 -15.64 -40.98 12.86
C PRO A 338 -15.59 -40.13 14.14
N GLU A 339 -14.84 -39.03 14.19
CA GLU A 339 -14.61 -38.29 15.45
C GLU A 339 -15.66 -37.23 15.77
N LYS A 340 -16.47 -36.77 14.79
CA LYS A 340 -17.54 -35.77 15.00
C LYS A 340 -18.94 -36.33 15.20
N LEU A 341 -19.15 -37.63 15.02
CA LEU A 341 -20.46 -38.27 15.26
C LEU A 341 -20.64 -38.75 16.72
N ALA A 342 -19.58 -38.79 17.53
CA ALA A 342 -19.65 -39.14 18.95
C ALA A 342 -19.93 -37.93 19.88
N SER A 343 -19.90 -36.69 19.37
CA SER A 343 -20.19 -35.47 20.17
C SER A 343 -21.59 -34.88 19.95
N ILE A 344 -22.47 -35.58 19.20
CA ILE A 344 -23.88 -35.19 18.97
C ILE A 344 -24.84 -36.22 19.60
N ALA A 345 -24.42 -36.92 20.64
CA ALA A 345 -25.33 -37.68 21.51
C ALA A 345 -25.30 -37.07 22.92
N TRP A 346 -26.21 -36.12 23.15
CA TRP A 346 -26.54 -35.60 24.48
C TRP A 346 -27.16 -36.70 25.36
N PRO A 347 -27.01 -36.57 26.69
CA PRO A 347 -28.14 -36.07 27.48
C PRO A 347 -27.99 -34.62 27.93
#